data_AF-D3YYW5-F1
#
_entry.id   AF-D3YYW5-F1
#
_cell.length_a   1.000
_cell.length_b   1.000
_cell.length_c   1.000
_cell.angle_alpha   90.00
_cell.angle_beta   90.00
_cell.angle_gamma   90.00
#
_symmetry.space_group_name_H-M   'P 1'
#
loop_
_entity.id
_entity.type
_entity.pdbx_description
1 polymer ?
#
loop_
_entity_poly.entity_id
_entity_poly.type
_entity_poly.pdbx_seq_one_letter_code
_entity_poly.pdbx_strand_id
1 'polypeptide(L)' 'MAEQHGAPEQAAAGKSHGGLGGSYKVTVYELENFQGKRCELSAECPNLTDSLLEKVGSIQVESGPWLAFERRAFRGEQF' A
#
# COMPACT_ATOMS: atom_id res chain seq x y z
N MET A 1 7.43 2.83 34.42
CA MET A 1 6.89 3.87 33.52
C MET A 1 6.60 3.20 32.19
N ALA A 2 5.37 3.38 31.69
CA ALA A 2 4.81 2.68 30.56
C ALA A 2 4.94 3.53 29.32
N GLU A 3 5.50 3.00 28.23
CA GLU A 3 5.33 3.58 26.90
C GLU A 3 5.01 2.46 25.93
N GLN A 4 3.71 2.17 25.89
CA GLN A 4 3.05 1.33 24.92
C GLN A 4 3.18 2.02 23.56
N HIS A 5 3.97 1.45 22.66
CA HIS A 5 3.99 1.85 21.25
C HIS A 5 2.66 1.39 20.62
N GLY A 6 1.65 2.26 20.65
CA GLY A 6 0.43 2.09 19.90
C GLY A 6 0.72 2.30 18.42
N ALA A 7 0.57 1.24 17.61
CA ALA A 7 0.58 1.37 16.16
C ALA A 7 -0.64 2.20 15.72
N PRO A 8 -0.50 3.13 14.75
CA PRO A 8 -1.66 3.82 14.21
C PRO A 8 -2.50 2.82 13.43
N GLU A 9 -3.77 2.70 13.81
CA GLU A 9 -4.81 2.01 13.07
C GLU A 9 -4.96 2.68 11.70
N GLN A 10 -4.34 2.10 10.67
CA GLN A 10 -4.35 2.61 9.31
C GLN A 10 -5.62 2.09 8.62
N ALA A 11 -6.36 3.04 8.04
CA ALA A 11 -7.66 2.84 7.40
C ALA A 11 -7.64 1.72 6.35
N ALA A 12 -8.60 0.80 6.46
CA ALA A 12 -8.82 -0.27 5.51
C ALA A 12 -9.28 0.31 4.15
N ALA A 13 -8.38 0.37 3.18
CA ALA A 13 -8.73 0.63 1.80
C ALA A 13 -9.53 -0.56 1.23
N GLY A 14 -10.55 -0.24 0.42
CA GLY A 14 -11.68 -1.09 0.02
C GLY A 14 -11.36 -2.54 -0.36
N LYS A 15 -12.31 -3.45 -0.05
CA LYS A 15 -12.22 -4.88 -0.39
C LYS A 15 -12.58 -5.06 -1.86
N SER A 16 -11.61 -5.34 -2.73
CA SER A 16 -11.88 -5.91 -4.06
C SER A 16 -11.50 -7.39 -4.03
N HIS A 17 -12.49 -8.26 -4.17
CA HIS A 17 -12.32 -9.70 -4.14
C HIS A 17 -11.89 -10.19 -5.52
N GLY A 18 -10.58 -10.22 -5.77
CA GLY A 18 -10.01 -10.85 -6.96
C GLY A 18 -10.31 -12.35 -6.96
N GLY A 19 -10.99 -12.83 -8.00
CA GLY A 19 -11.72 -14.11 -8.05
C GLY A 19 -10.93 -15.42 -8.03
N LEU A 20 -9.85 -15.55 -7.26
CA LEU A 20 -9.11 -16.82 -7.11
C LEU A 20 -8.59 -17.02 -5.68
N GLY A 21 -9.47 -17.03 -4.67
CA GLY A 21 -9.25 -17.64 -3.34
C GLY A 21 -8.05 -17.16 -2.49
N GLY A 22 -7.19 -16.31 -3.01
CA GLY A 22 -6.01 -15.74 -2.36
C GLY A 22 -6.27 -14.30 -1.96
N SER A 23 -5.82 -13.94 -0.76
CA SER A 23 -5.81 -12.54 -0.33
C SER A 23 -4.64 -11.83 -1.02
N TYR A 24 -4.90 -10.72 -1.70
CA TYR A 24 -3.84 -9.82 -2.15
C TYR A 24 -3.43 -8.92 -0.99
N LYS A 25 -2.13 -8.65 -0.86
CA LYS A 25 -1.60 -7.78 0.18
C LYS A 25 -0.28 -7.14 -0.23
N VAL A 26 -0.24 -5.81 -0.21
CA VAL A 26 0.97 -5.01 -0.40
C VAL A 26 1.00 -3.87 0.61
N THR A 27 2.17 -3.60 1.18
CA THR A 27 2.42 -2.45 2.02
C THR A 27 3.35 -1.47 1.30
N VAL A 28 2.92 -0.23 1.18
CA VAL A 28 3.67 0.86 0.55
C VAL A 28 4.18 1.81 1.64
N TYR A 29 5.45 2.20 1.55
CA TYR A 29 6.12 3.04 2.53
C TYR A 29 6.56 4.37 1.92
N GLU A 30 6.49 5.43 2.72
CA GLU A 30 6.92 6.77 2.34
C GLU A 30 8.43 6.87 2.11
N LEU A 31 9.21 6.20 2.95
CA LEU A 31 10.68 6.23 2.93
C LEU A 31 11.26 4.92 2.37
N GLU A 32 12.53 4.98 1.98
CA GLU A 32 13.32 3.81 1.61
C GLU A 32 13.51 2.87 2.82
N ASN A 33 13.90 1.61 2.56
CA ASN A 33 14.16 0.60 3.60
C ASN A 33 12.99 0.31 4.56
N PHE A 34 11.75 0.38 4.07
CA PHE A 34 10.51 0.04 4.78
C PHE A 34 10.25 0.91 6.03
N GLN A 35 10.52 2.21 5.94
CA GLN A 35 10.36 3.18 7.04
C GLN A 35 9.32 4.27 6.74
N GLY A 36 9.00 5.07 7.76
CA GLY A 36 8.09 6.21 7.66
C GLY A 36 6.62 5.82 7.70
N LYS A 37 5.75 6.72 7.20
CA LYS A 37 4.32 6.41 7.05
C LYS A 37 4.15 5.25 6.07
N ARG A 38 3.21 4.34 6.37
CA ARG A 38 2.93 3.18 5.54
C ARG A 38 1.44 3.01 5.31
N CYS A 39 1.07 2.50 4.14
CA CYS A 39 -0.31 2.17 3.80
C CYS A 39 -0.38 0.72 3.31
N GLU A 40 -1.34 -0.04 3.83
CA GLU A 40 -1.61 -1.42 3.43
C GLU A 40 -2.76 -1.45 2.42
N LEU A 41 -2.57 -2.15 1.31
CA LEU A 41 -3.55 -2.31 0.25
C LEU A 41 -3.85 -3.80 0.07
N SER A 42 -5.13 -4.12 0.01
CA SER A 42 -5.64 -5.46 -0.32
C SER A 42 -6.42 -5.48 -1.64
N ALA A 43 -6.52 -4.33 -2.31
CA ALA A 43 -7.20 -4.12 -3.58
C ALA A 43 -6.49 -3.05 -4.41
N GLU A 44 -6.93 -2.89 -5.65
CA GLU A 44 -6.47 -1.84 -6.55
C GLU A 44 -6.70 -0.43 -5.95
N CYS A 45 -5.72 0.46 -6.15
CA CYS A 45 -5.78 1.84 -5.71
C CYS A 45 -5.44 2.75 -6.89
N PRO A 46 -6.41 3.45 -7.50
CA PRO A 46 -6.15 4.33 -8.65
C PRO A 46 -5.39 5.60 -8.26
N ASN A 47 -5.32 5.95 -6.96
CA ASN A 47 -4.61 7.13 -6.48
C ASN A 47 -4.05 6.93 -5.07
N LEU A 48 -2.74 6.71 -4.97
CA LEU A 48 -2.02 6.60 -3.68
C LEU A 48 -1.92 7.93 -2.92
N THR A 49 -1.98 9.06 -3.63
CA THR A 49 -1.75 10.40 -3.05
C THR A 49 -2.99 11.04 -2.45
N ASP A 50 -4.15 10.36 -2.46
CA ASP A 50 -5.40 10.85 -1.87
C ASP A 50 -5.40 10.62 -0.35
N SER A 51 -4.42 11.21 0.35
CA SER A 51 -4.21 11.16 1.81
C SER A 51 -3.45 9.95 2.38
N LEU A 52 -3.03 8.98 1.56
CA LEU A 52 -2.28 7.82 2.04
C LEU A 52 -0.78 8.12 2.12
N LEU A 53 -0.13 8.52 1.02
CA LEU A 53 1.30 8.81 0.97
C LEU A 53 1.60 9.94 -0.04
N GLU A 54 2.49 10.88 0.29
CA GLU A 54 2.94 11.93 -0.65
C GLU A 54 3.92 11.40 -1.70
N LYS A 55 4.78 10.45 -1.30
CA LYS A 55 5.75 9.76 -2.14
C LYS A 55 5.86 8.30 -1.70
N VAL A 56 6.28 7.44 -2.63
CA VAL A 56 6.67 6.05 -2.33
C VAL A 56 8.20 5.93 -2.32
N GLY A 57 8.75 5.44 -1.22
CA GLY A 57 10.19 5.18 -1.05
C GLY A 57 10.53 3.69 -1.04
N SER A 58 9.62 2.83 -0.58
CA SER A 58 9.80 1.38 -0.67
C SER A 58 8.46 0.63 -0.64
N ILE A 59 8.45 -0.61 -1.12
CA ILE A 59 7.25 -1.45 -1.26
C ILE A 59 7.56 -2.86 -0.76
N GLN A 60 6.68 -3.42 0.06
CA GLN A 60 6.74 -4.80 0.50
C GLN A 60 5.51 -5.55 0.00
N VAL A 61 5.72 -6.55 -0.86
CA VAL A 61 4.64 -7.43 -1.36
C VAL A 61 4.55 -8.65 -0.44
N GLU A 62 3.45 -8.76 0.29
CA GLU A 62 3.19 -9.88 1.20
C GLU A 62 2.41 -11.00 0.49
N SER A 63 1.52 -10.62 -0.43
CA SER A 63 0.81 -11.55 -1.32
C SER A 63 0.45 -10.85 -2.63
N GLY A 64 0.86 -11.43 -3.76
CA GLY A 64 0.74 -10.84 -5.08
C GLY A 64 0.33 -11.86 -6.16
N PRO A 65 0.63 -11.59 -7.44
CA PRO A 65 1.41 -10.45 -7.95
C PRO A 65 0.65 -9.13 -7.87
N TRP A 66 1.39 -8.02 -7.90
CA TRP A 66 0.85 -6.65 -8.03
C TRP A 66 1.42 -6.01 -9.28
N LEU A 67 0.64 -5.12 -9.91
CA LEU A 67 1.08 -4.28 -11.01
C LEU A 67 1.01 -2.82 -10.55
N ALA A 68 2.17 -2.15 -10.49
CA ALA A 68 2.25 -0.74 -10.13
C ALA A 68 2.37 0.14 -11.37
N PHE A 69 1.93 1.40 -11.24
CA PHE A 69 1.96 2.39 -12.32
C PHE A 69 2.61 3.68 -11.84
N GLU A 70 3.44 4.29 -12.70
CA GLU A 70 4.09 5.58 -12.46
C GLU A 70 3.06 6.69 -12.13
N ARG A 71 1.91 6.68 -12.81
CA ARG A 71 0.89 7.74 -12.73
C ARG A 71 -0.44 7.19 -12.24
N ARG A 72 -1.22 8.10 -11.66
CA ARG A 72 -2.58 7.86 -11.19
C ARG A 72 -3.47 7.27 -12.30
N ALA A 73 -4.51 6.55 -11.88
CA ALA A 73 -5.50 5.92 -12.73
C ALA A 73 -4.88 4.93 -13.75
N PHE A 74 -3.89 4.15 -13.29
CA PHE A 74 -3.27 3.04 -14.03
C PHE A 74 -2.59 3.48 -15.34
N ARG A 75 -1.79 4.56 -15.29
CA ARG A 75 -1.12 5.14 -16.47
C ARG A 75 0.39 5.24 -16.29
N GLY A 76 1.11 5.33 -17.40
CA GLY A 76 2.56 5.49 -17.43
C GLY A 76 3.29 4.16 -17.43
N GLU A 77 4.55 4.19 -16.96
CA GLU A 77 5.40 3.01 -16.84
C GLU A 77 4.82 1.99 -15.84
N GLN A 78 5.00 0.71 -16.14
CA GLN A 78 4.50 -0.44 -15.37
C GLN A 78 5.66 -1.16 -14.69
N PHE A 79 5.43 -1.59 -13.44
CA PHE A 79 6.39 -2.33 -12.61
C PHE A 79 5.76 -3.59 -12.04
#